data_AF-A0A381U5I6-F1
#
_entry.id   AF-A0A381U5I6-F1
#
_cell.length_a   1.000
_cell.length_b   1.000
_cell.length_c   1.000
_cell.angle_alpha   90.00
_cell.angle_beta   90.00
_cell.angle_gamma   90.00
#
_symmetry.space_group_name_H-M   'P 1'
#
loop_
_entity.id
_entity.type
_entity.pdbx_description
1 polymer ?
#
loop_
_entity_poly.entity_id
_entity_poly.type
_entity_poly.pdbx_seq_one_letter_code
_entity_poly.pdbx_strand_id
1 'polypeptide(L)'
;MDCFNEEPIIKPHRFGELDNVILAPHSIAWTQELFRDIGMMCSQHMIDLANGIRPHGVVNPEIFDRPSFQEKWKALRVQPNPISS
;
A
#
# COMPACT_ATOMS: atom_id res chain seq x y z
N MET A 1 9.43 19.27 -8.86
CA MET A 1 9.08 17.93 -9.37
C MET A 1 9.46 16.92 -8.31
N ASP A 2 8.51 16.11 -7.85
CA ASP A 2 8.77 15.09 -6.82
C ASP A 2 8.88 13.67 -7.39
N CYS A 3 8.30 13.41 -8.57
CA CYS A 3 8.37 12.10 -9.22
C CYS A 3 9.07 12.18 -10.59
N PHE A 4 9.69 11.08 -11.00
CA PHE A 4 10.41 10.93 -12.27
C PHE A 4 10.10 9.57 -12.92
N ASN A 5 10.33 9.45 -14.23
CA ASN A 5 10.08 8.19 -14.94
C ASN A 5 11.00 7.05 -14.48
N GLU A 6 12.25 7.36 -14.16
CA GLU A 6 13.24 6.43 -13.61
C GLU A 6 13.63 6.92 -12.22
N GLU A 7 13.49 6.05 -11.23
CA GLU A 7 13.77 6.34 -9.83
C GLU A 7 14.62 5.21 -9.20
N PRO A 8 15.56 5.53 -8.30
CA PRO A 8 15.96 6.87 -7.89
C PRO A 8 16.80 7.57 -8.97
N ILE A 9 16.87 8.90 -8.92
CA ILE A 9 17.82 9.66 -9.73
C ILE A 9 19.24 9.38 -9.21
N ILE A 10 20.03 8.63 -9.99
CA ILE A 10 21.40 8.23 -9.62
C ILE A 10 22.50 9.06 -10.31
N LYS A 11 22.13 9.98 -11.20
CA LYS A 11 23.03 10.86 -11.95
C LYS A 11 22.40 12.25 -12.06
N PRO A 12 23.16 13.34 -12.28
CA PRO A 12 22.60 14.66 -12.50
C PRO A 12 21.47 14.63 -13.54
N HIS A 13 20.28 15.08 -13.16
CA HIS A 13 19.12 15.11 -14.03
C HIS A 13 19.15 16.38 -14.89
N ARG A 14 18.79 16.31 -16.17
CA ARG A 14 18.79 17.47 -17.08
C ARG A 14 18.02 18.70 -16.57
N PHE A 15 16.96 18.47 -15.79
CA PHE A 15 16.17 19.56 -15.20
C PHE A 15 16.82 20.19 -13.97
N GLY A 16 17.88 19.59 -13.42
CA GLY A 16 18.69 20.18 -12.35
C GLY A 16 19.58 21.33 -12.83
N GLU A 17 19.70 21.52 -14.15
CA GLU A 17 20.42 22.65 -14.77
C GLU A 17 19.55 23.91 -14.91
N LEU A 18 18.27 23.83 -14.58
CA LEU A 18 17.31 24.92 -14.76
C LEU A 18 17.12 25.70 -13.46
N ASP A 19 17.46 26.99 -13.45
CA ASP A 19 17.37 27.85 -12.26
C ASP A 19 15.94 28.06 -11.74
N ASN A 20 14.94 27.80 -12.58
CA ASN A 20 13.52 27.94 -12.27
C ASN A 20 12.84 26.61 -11.89
N VAL A 21 13.60 25.55 -11.63
CA VAL A 21 13.07 24.22 -11.30
C VAL A 21 13.63 23.72 -9.96
N ILE A 22 12.72 23.28 -9.08
CA ILE A 22 13.07 22.58 -7.84
C ILE A 22 12.79 21.08 -8.03
N LEU A 23 13.78 20.24 -7.74
CA LEU A 23 13.67 18.78 -7.73
C LEU A 23 13.55 18.26 -6.29
N ALA A 24 12.71 17.26 -6.07
CA ALA A 24 12.52 16.59 -4.78
C ALA A 24 12.56 15.06 -4.99
N PRO A 25 13.06 14.27 -4.02
CA PRO A 25 13.39 12.85 -4.22
C PRO A 25 12.22 11.90 -3.88
N HIS A 26 11.05 12.09 -4.49
CA HIS A 26 9.84 11.31 -4.21
C HIS A 26 9.49 11.27 -2.72
N SER A 27 9.47 12.45 -2.11
CA SER A 27 9.32 12.62 -0.67
C SER A 27 8.23 13.62 -0.28
N ILE A 28 7.34 14.00 -1.21
CA ILE A 28 6.28 15.00 -0.92
C ILE A 28 5.40 14.61 0.27
N ALA A 29 5.22 13.30 0.50
CA ALA A 29 4.38 12.78 1.56
C ALA A 29 5.17 12.19 2.74
N TRP A 30 6.52 12.19 2.71
CA TRP A 30 7.36 11.51 3.70
C TRP A 30 7.40 12.20 5.08
N THR A 31 6.29 12.13 5.81
CA THR A 31 6.21 12.56 7.21
C THR A 31 6.08 11.34 8.13
N GLN A 32 6.43 11.52 9.41
CA GLN A 32 6.30 10.45 10.41
C GLN A 32 4.84 10.02 10.58
N GLU A 33 3.91 10.97 10.48
CA GLU A 33 2.47 10.75 10.55
C GLU A 33 1.98 9.89 9.38
N LEU A 34 2.44 10.16 8.14
CA LEU A 34 2.08 9.33 7.00
C LEU A 34 2.47 7.88 7.22
N PHE A 35 3.73 7.63 7.58
CA PHE A 35 4.23 6.26 7.76
C PHE A 35 3.53 5.54 8.90
N ARG A 36 3.25 6.24 10.01
CA ARG A 36 2.46 5.69 11.12
C ARG A 36 1.07 5.28 10.64
N ASP A 37 0.37 6.18 9.95
CA ASP A 37 -1.03 5.98 9.61
C ASP A 37 -1.21 4.93 8.49
N ILE A 38 -0.34 4.93 7.47
CA ILE A 38 -0.28 3.85 6.46
C ILE A 38 0.09 2.51 7.11
N GLY A 39 1.05 2.50 8.03
CA GLY A 39 1.43 1.29 8.76
C GLY A 39 0.24 0.69 9.52
N MET A 40 -0.47 1.50 10.31
CA MET A 40 -1.67 1.08 11.03
C MET A 40 -2.76 0.56 10.08
N MET A 41 -3.03 1.28 8.98
CA MET A 41 -4.02 0.87 7.99
C MET A 41 -3.68 -0.47 7.34
N CYS A 42 -2.44 -0.66 6.89
CA CYS A 42 -1.98 -1.90 6.29
C CYS A 42 -2.10 -3.07 7.27
N SER A 43 -1.69 -2.89 8.53
CA SER A 43 -1.84 -3.92 9.56
C SER A 43 -3.30 -4.28 9.82
N GLN A 44 -4.18 -3.28 9.93
CA GLN A 44 -5.62 -3.53 10.13
C GLN A 44 -6.24 -4.26 8.93
N HIS A 45 -5.90 -3.87 7.71
CA HIS A 45 -6.41 -4.55 6.50
C HIS A 45 -5.98 -6.02 6.42
N MET A 46 -4.77 -6.35 6.89
CA MET A 46 -4.34 -7.75 6.98
C MET A 46 -5.14 -8.53 8.02
N ILE A 47 -5.46 -7.91 9.16
CA ILE A 47 -6.33 -8.51 10.20
C ILE A 47 -7.74 -8.73 9.65
N ASP A 48 -8.30 -7.74 8.95
CA ASP A 48 -9.63 -7.85 8.33
C ASP A 48 -9.66 -9.02 7.35
N LEU A 49 -8.68 -9.10 6.44
CA LEU A 49 -8.58 -10.22 5.50
C LEU A 49 -8.45 -11.56 6.22
N ALA A 50 -7.61 -11.67 7.25
CA ALA A 50 -7.45 -12.92 8.02
C ALA A 50 -8.77 -13.37 8.69
N ASN A 51 -9.61 -12.41 9.09
CA ASN A 51 -10.93 -12.66 9.67
C ASN A 51 -12.05 -12.86 8.63
N GLY A 52 -11.73 -12.80 7.33
CA GLY A 52 -12.74 -12.89 6.26
C GLY A 52 -13.58 -11.63 6.09
N ILE A 53 -13.11 -10.50 6.63
CA ILE A 53 -13.71 -9.18 6.51
C ILE A 53 -13.06 -8.47 5.32
N ARG A 54 -13.87 -7.80 4.50
CA ARG A 54 -13.37 -6.98 3.40
C ARG A 54 -12.79 -5.67 3.93
N PRO A 55 -11.52 -5.33 3.64
CA PRO A 55 -10.93 -4.07 4.06
C PRO A 55 -11.66 -2.84 3.51
N HIS A 56 -11.55 -1.73 4.22
CA HIS A 56 -12.04 -0.44 3.74
C HIS A 56 -11.16 0.12 2.60
N GLY A 57 -11.73 0.94 1.72
CA GLY A 57 -10.97 1.65 0.69
C GLY A 57 -10.40 0.79 -0.44
N VAL A 58 -10.91 -0.44 -0.64
CA VAL A 58 -10.48 -1.30 -1.76
C VAL A 58 -10.83 -0.63 -3.09
N VAL A 59 -9.80 -0.36 -3.91
CA VAL A 59 -9.90 0.37 -5.19
C VAL A 59 -10.52 -0.46 -6.32
N ASN A 60 -10.39 -1.79 -6.26
CA ASN A 60 -10.88 -2.75 -7.25
C ASN A 60 -11.86 -3.75 -6.60
N PRO A 61 -13.06 -3.28 -6.21
CA PRO A 61 -14.01 -4.05 -5.41
C PRO A 61 -14.43 -5.40 -6.01
N GLU A 62 -14.40 -5.54 -7.33
CA GLU A 62 -14.74 -6.75 -8.09
C GLU A 62 -13.74 -7.90 -7.89
N ILE A 63 -12.57 -7.63 -7.30
CA ILE A 63 -11.58 -8.67 -6.99
C ILE A 63 -12.15 -9.76 -6.09
N PHE A 64 -13.10 -9.41 -5.22
CA PHE A 64 -13.75 -10.35 -4.32
C PHE A 64 -14.66 -11.35 -5.04
N ASP A 65 -15.08 -11.08 -6.28
CA ASP A 65 -15.88 -12.02 -7.05
C ASP A 65 -15.02 -13.00 -7.87
N ARG A 66 -13.70 -12.76 -7.96
CA ARG A 66 -12.79 -13.59 -8.75
C ARG A 66 -12.50 -14.92 -8.04
N PRO A 67 -12.80 -16.08 -8.65
CA PRO A 67 -12.59 -17.39 -8.02
C PRO A 67 -11.15 -17.61 -7.54
N SER A 68 -10.16 -17.24 -8.35
CA SER A 68 -8.74 -17.38 -8.01
C SER A 68 -8.29 -16.49 -6.84
N PHE A 69 -8.97 -15.36 -6.60
CA PHE A 69 -8.72 -14.54 -5.41
C PHE A 69 -9.39 -15.16 -4.18
N GLN A 70 -10.64 -15.60 -4.32
CA GLN A 70 -11.38 -16.29 -3.26
C GLN A 70 -10.65 -17.54 -2.75
N GLU A 71 -10.05 -18.33 -3.63
CA GLU A 71 -9.22 -19.48 -3.27
C GLU A 71 -8.03 -19.09 -2.40
N LYS A 72 -7.26 -18.06 -2.82
CA LYS A 72 -6.13 -17.53 -2.04
C LYS A 72 -6.58 -16.97 -0.70
N TRP A 73 -7.68 -16.22 -0.70
CA TRP A 73 -8.20 -15.60 0.52
C TRP A 73 -8.66 -16.65 1.52
N LYS A 74 -9.37 -17.70 1.08
CA LYS A 74 -9.73 -18.84 1.93
C LYS A 74 -8.51 -19.52 2.56
N ALA A 75 -7.40 -19.64 1.83
CA ALA A 75 -6.16 -20.21 2.36
C ALA A 75 -5.45 -19.32 3.40
N LEU A 76 -5.64 -18.00 3.32
CA LEU A 76 -5.05 -17.02 4.26
C LEU A 76 -5.90 -16.82 5.53
N ARG A 77 -7.18 -17.18 5.50
CA ARG A 77 -8.09 -17.00 6.65
C ARG A 77 -7.65 -17.87 7.81
N VAL A 78 -7.56 -17.27 8.99
CA VAL A 78 -7.32 -18.00 10.23
C VAL A 78 -8.58 -18.81 10.52
N GLN A 79 -8.45 -20.13 10.64
CA GLN A 79 -9.57 -20.94 11.11
C GLN A 79 -9.86 -20.57 12.57
N PRO A 80 -11.12 -20.38 12.97
CA PRO A 80 -11.44 -20.15 14.36
C PRO A 80 -10.90 -21.33 15.19
N ASN A 81 -10.07 -21.02 16.18
CA ASN A 81 -9.53 -22.02 17.08
C ASN A 81 -10.72 -22.62 17.87
N PRO A 82 -10.93 -23.96 17.90
CA PRO A 82 -12.11 -24.56 18.54
C PRO A 82 -12.22 -24.40 20.05
N ILE A 83 -11.41 -23.57 20.71
CA ILE A 83 -11.34 -23.45 22.16
C ILE A 83 -11.88 -22.09 22.60
N SER A 84 -13.20 -22.01 22.72
CA SER A 84 -13.91 -21.14 23.68
C SER A 84 -15.38 -21.56 23.70
N SER A 85 -15.63 -22.64 24.44
CA SER A 85 -16.90 -22.96 25.09
C SER A 85 -17.06 -22.11 26.36
#